data_AF-A0A8T4RWX3-F1
#
_entry.id   AF-A0A8T4RWX3-F1
#
_cell.length_a   1.000
_cell.length_b   1.000
_cell.length_c   1.000
_cell.angle_alpha   90.00
_cell.angle_beta   90.00
_cell.angle_gamma   90.00
#
_symmetry.space_group_name_H-M   'P 1'
#
loop_
_entity.id
_entity.type
_entity.pdbx_description
1 polymer ?
#
loop_
_entity_poly.entity_id
_entity_poly.type
_entity_poly.pdbx_seq_one_letter_code
_entity_poly.pdbx_strand_id
1 'polypeptide(L)' 'MDKADVEKYKKCEICSSTDMGKVDFDSPLYCKNCIEEMETRSMSPKRYKKYLELKESLKKQP' A
#
# COMPACT_ATOMS: atom_id res chain seq x y z
N MET A 1 -15.10 11.12 21.43
CA MET A 1 -14.41 10.65 20.21
C MET A 1 -13.39 9.62 20.66
N ASP A 2 -13.78 8.36 20.60
CA ASP A 2 -13.00 7.22 21.03
C ASP A 2 -11.78 7.04 20.12
N LYS A 3 -10.59 6.96 20.74
CA LYS A 3 -9.30 6.85 20.07
C LYS A 3 -9.13 5.59 19.20
N ALA A 4 -10.07 4.65 19.28
CA ALA A 4 -10.06 3.38 18.55
C ALA A 4 -10.41 3.52 17.05
N ASP A 5 -11.02 4.63 16.62
CA ASP A 5 -11.44 4.78 15.22
C ASP A 5 -10.33 5.30 14.29
N VAL A 6 -9.27 5.92 14.83
CA VAL A 6 -8.18 6.51 14.00
C VAL A 6 -7.26 5.42 13.41
N GLU A 7 -7.15 4.27 14.06
CA GLU A 7 -6.33 3.14 13.58
C GLU A 7 -6.97 2.40 12.40
N LYS A 8 -8.30 2.51 12.23
CA LYS A 8 -9.04 1.78 11.20
C LYS A 8 -8.85 2.38 9.80
N TYR A 9 -8.49 3.66 9.71
CA TYR A 9 -8.35 4.41 8.45
C TYR A 9 -6.92 4.48 7.90
N LYS A 10 -5.94 3.89 8.58
CA LYS A 10 -4.54 3.85 8.11
C LYS A 10 -4.22 2.48 7.54
N LYS A 11 -4.84 2.14 6.41
CA LYS A 11 -4.47 0.95 5.62
C LYS A 11 -3.93 1.36 4.27
N CYS A 12 -2.90 0.66 3.83
CA CYS A 12 -2.33 0.87 2.52
C CYS A 12 -3.34 0.50 1.43
N GLU A 13 -3.68 1.41 0.52
CA GLU A 13 -4.61 1.13 -0.58
C GLU A 13 -4.07 0.14 -1.63
N ILE A 14 -2.76 -0.12 -1.58
CA ILE A 14 -2.06 -1.01 -2.51
C ILE A 14 -2.00 -2.44 -1.94
N CYS A 15 -1.51 -2.62 -0.71
CA CYS A 15 -1.30 -3.94 -0.12
C CYS A 15 -2.23 -4.24 1.07
N SER A 16 -3.16 -3.34 1.41
CA SER A 16 -4.05 -3.41 2.59
C SER A 16 -3.34 -3.55 3.93
N SER A 17 -2.01 -3.30 3.99
CA SER A 17 -1.24 -3.35 5.22
C SER A 17 -1.61 -2.20 6.16
N THR A 18 -1.79 -2.50 7.43
CA THR A 18 -1.95 -1.53 8.53
C THR A 18 -0.62 -0.90 8.97
N ASP A 19 0.51 -1.46 8.52
CA ASP A 19 1.83 -0.92 8.81
C ASP A 19 2.15 0.22 7.83
N MET A 20 1.65 1.41 8.15
CA MET A 20 1.83 2.60 7.32
C MET A 20 2.92 3.56 7.82
N GLY A 21 3.54 3.27 8.96
CA GLY A 21 4.52 4.16 9.58
C GLY A 21 3.92 5.51 10.02
N LYS A 22 4.74 6.57 10.03
CA LYS A 22 4.27 7.95 10.25
C LYS A 22 3.61 8.46 8.98
N VAL A 23 2.32 8.20 8.84
CA VAL A 23 1.49 8.82 7.79
C VAL A 23 1.09 10.20 8.27
N ASP A 24 1.69 11.23 7.68
CA ASP A 24 1.17 12.60 7.73
C ASP A 24 -0.18 12.66 7.00
N PHE A 25 -1.11 13.50 7.46
CA PHE A 25 -2.44 13.63 6.85
C PHE A 25 -2.40 14.08 5.37
N ASP A 26 -1.28 14.63 4.93
CA ASP A 26 -0.99 15.05 3.55
C ASP A 26 -0.29 13.97 2.71
N SER A 27 0.15 12.87 3.33
CA SER A 27 0.86 11.80 2.63
C SER A 27 -0.10 10.80 1.99
N PRO A 28 0.24 10.26 0.81
CA PRO A 28 -0.57 9.25 0.15
C PRO A 28 -0.79 8.03 1.05
N LEU A 29 -1.96 7.39 0.94
CA LEU A 29 -2.37 6.19 1.67
C LEU A 29 -1.61 4.92 1.21
N TYR A 30 -0.29 5.03 1.00
CA TYR A 30 0.58 3.93 0.64
C TYR A 30 1.61 3.70 1.74
N CYS A 31 1.88 2.44 2.11
CA CYS A 31 2.92 2.16 3.08
C CYS A 31 4.30 2.43 2.47
N LYS A 32 5.30 2.68 3.32
CA LYS A 32 6.69 2.96 2.90
C LYS A 32 7.22 1.93 1.90
N ASN A 33 6.95 0.64 2.12
CA ASN A 33 7.39 -0.43 1.21
C ASN A 33 6.79 -0.29 -0.19
N CYS A 34 5.51 0.06 -0.29
CA CYS A 34 4.89 0.27 -1.59
C CYS A 34 5.46 1.51 -2.28
N ILE A 35 5.71 2.59 -1.53
CA ILE A 35 6.34 3.81 -2.05
C ILE A 35 7.74 3.51 -2.58
N GLU A 36 8.57 2.85 -1.78
CA GLU A 36 9.94 2.50 -2.13
C GLU A 36 10.01 1.57 -3.35
N GLU A 37 9.16 0.53 -3.43
CA GLU A 37 9.09 -0.33 -4.62
C GLU A 37 8.57 0.45 -5.85
N MET A 38 7.61 1.36 -5.67
CA MET A 38 7.11 2.21 -6.75
C MET A 38 8.21 3.14 -7.30
N GLU A 39 8.95 3.81 -6.41
CA GLU A 39 10.07 4.67 -6.79
C GLU A 39 11.17 3.86 -7.48
N THR A 40 11.56 2.73 -6.89
CA THR A 40 12.57 1.82 -7.44
C THR A 40 12.21 1.34 -8.84
N ARG A 41 10.93 1.02 -9.07
CA ARG A 41 10.42 0.53 -10.37
C ARG A 41 9.95 1.66 -11.29
N SER A 42 10.02 2.92 -10.84
CA SER A 42 9.44 4.08 -11.52
C SER A 42 7.99 3.83 -11.98
N MET A 43 7.18 3.23 -11.10
CA MET A 43 5.79 2.87 -11.37
C MET A 43 4.82 3.80 -10.63
N SER A 44 3.78 4.24 -11.34
CA SER A 44 2.66 4.93 -10.69
C SER A 44 1.84 3.95 -9.81
N PRO A 45 1.13 4.43 -8.78
CA PRO A 45 0.34 3.58 -7.88
C PRO A 45 -0.63 2.62 -8.58
N LYS A 46 -1.32 3.10 -9.62
CA LYS A 46 -2.21 2.27 -10.44
C LYS A 46 -1.48 1.11 -11.15
N ARG A 47 -0.26 1.35 -11.66
CA ARG A 47 0.55 0.32 -12.33
C ARG A 47 1.10 -0.67 -11.33
N TYR A 48 1.57 -0.18 -10.18
CA TYR A 48 2.12 -1.04 -9.14
C TYR A 48 1.07 -1.94 -8.49
N LYS A 49 -0.16 -1.44 -8.27
CA LYS A 49 -1.29 -2.28 -7.82
C LYS A 49 -1.57 -3.43 -8.80
N LYS A 50 -1.69 -3.14 -10.10
CA LYS A 50 -1.85 -4.17 -11.13
C LYS A 50 -0.68 -5.16 -11.17
N TYR A 51 0.54 -4.68 -10.97
CA TYR A 51 1.72 -5.53 -10.90
C TYR A 51 1.64 -6.53 -9.74
N LEU A 52 1.21 -6.10 -8.55
CA LEU A 52 1.00 -6.98 -7.41
C LEU A 52 -0.10 -8.01 -7.67
N GLU A 53 -1.24 -7.58 -8.23
CA GLU A 53 -2.33 -8.48 -8.61
C GLU A 53 -1.84 -9.57 -9.58
N LEU A 54 -1.09 -9.19 -10.62
CA LEU A 54 -0.49 -10.12 -11.57
C LEU A 54 0.55 -11.04 -10.92
N LYS A 55 1.39 -10.52 -10.03
CA LYS A 55 2.41 -11.28 -9.30
C LYS A 55 1.77 -12.32 -8.38
N GLU A 56 0.68 -11.98 -7.69
CA GLU A 56 -0.10 -12.92 -6.89
C GLU A 56 -0.79 -13.97 -7.76
N SER A 57 -1.36 -13.58 -8.90
CA SER A 57 -1.95 -14.53 -9.87
C SER A 57 -0.90 -15.49 -10.44
N LEU A 58 0.31 -15.03 -10.73
CA LEU A 58 1.43 -15.87 -11.20
C LEU A 58 1.89 -16.85 -10.11
N LYS A 59 1.95 -16.42 -8.85
CA LYS A 59 2.29 -17.31 -7.72
C LYS A 59 1.26 -18.40 -7.46
N LYS A 60 0.01 -18.20 -7.87
CA LYS A 60 -1.08 -19.18 -7.71
C LYS A 60 -1.17 -20.20 -8.84
N GLN A 61 -0.32 -20.11 -9.87
CA GLN A 61 -0.21 -21.16 -10.87
C GLN A 61 0.64 -22.30 -10.31
N PRO A 62 0.10 -23.54 -10.25
CA PRO A 62 0.81 -24.73 -9.75
C PRO A 62 1.95 -25.18 -10.67
#